data_AF-A0A1G7KAS5-F1
#
_entry.id   AF-A0A1G7KAS5-F1
#
_cell.length_a   1.000
_cell.length_b   1.000
_cell.length_c   1.000
_cell.angle_alpha   90.00
_cell.angle_beta   90.00
_cell.angle_gamma   90.00
#
_symmetry.space_group_name_H-M   'P 1'
#
loop_
_entity.id
_entity.type
_entity.pdbx_description
1 polymer ?
#
loop_
_entity_poly.entity_id
_entity_poly.type
_entity_poly.pdbx_seq_one_letter_code
_entity_poly.pdbx_strand_id
1 'polypeptide(L)'
;MRTPVSGEVHVTYWQLYVESGPGGAVPGVADAFAGQTVGLCGAAVPGALHLTTGLHSGRVGFTVEIHDEPPALDPVWEDVVEVSFRPVSGRTHLEQWAGTASWPLDLAMTDHRVRYCARGMDAGRDLDTRSDEDPQVDSYLLQFWPAPPAPDRVIRQTSRSAARDHEYARRLPPPPTPEERAETERLAREAEERAAEERRLHREAWQWGGRLPSEELRALGVHTWSLLRFDPDLVHTLGAATAGTRRGVALLAARRACETAGLTNVPWVAEALTAAEEGAPLPPPFHYSTLMA
;
A
#
# COMPACT_ATOMS: atom_id res chain seq x y z
N MET A 1 24.96 -20.86 21.43
CA MET A 1 25.17 -20.46 20.02
C MET A 1 24.33 -21.34 19.08
N ARG A 2 23.57 -20.72 18.18
CA ARG A 2 22.81 -21.37 17.08
C ARG A 2 23.28 -20.80 15.74
N THR A 3 23.21 -21.60 14.68
CA THR A 3 23.58 -21.19 13.30
C THR A 3 22.45 -21.53 12.34
N PRO A 4 21.38 -20.71 12.26
CA PRO A 4 20.21 -21.01 11.42
C PRO A 4 20.50 -20.92 9.91
N VAL A 5 21.56 -20.20 9.51
CA VAL A 5 21.96 -20.06 8.11
C VAL A 5 23.45 -20.32 8.00
N SER A 6 23.84 -21.21 7.09
CA SER A 6 25.23 -21.50 6.75
C SER A 6 25.30 -22.02 5.32
N GLY A 7 26.19 -21.46 4.51
CA GLY A 7 26.40 -21.86 3.12
C GLY A 7 26.38 -20.66 2.19
N GLU A 8 25.68 -20.77 1.08
CA GLU A 8 25.56 -19.69 0.12
C GLU A 8 24.13 -19.15 0.04
N VAL A 9 24.04 -17.83 -0.08
CA VAL A 9 22.78 -17.10 -0.28
C VAL A 9 22.88 -16.34 -1.60
N HIS A 10 21.81 -16.35 -2.38
CA HIS A 10 21.74 -15.58 -3.61
C HIS A 10 21.43 -14.12 -3.29
N VAL A 11 22.19 -13.20 -3.89
CA VAL A 11 22.03 -11.76 -3.79
C VAL A 11 21.74 -11.19 -5.18
N THR A 12 20.98 -10.11 -5.20
CA THR A 12 20.82 -9.23 -6.38
C THR A 12 20.72 -7.81 -5.86
N TYR A 13 21.15 -6.81 -6.63
CA TYR A 13 21.16 -5.41 -6.20
C TYR A 13 21.98 -5.14 -4.92
N TRP A 14 23.07 -5.87 -4.68
CA TRP A 14 23.98 -5.69 -3.53
C TRP A 14 23.32 -5.87 -2.15
N GLN A 15 22.22 -6.62 -2.03
CA GLN A 15 21.38 -6.55 -0.83
C GLN A 15 20.83 -7.90 -0.36
N LEU A 16 20.71 -7.98 0.97
CA LEU A 16 19.98 -9.00 1.75
C LEU A 16 19.26 -8.31 2.90
N TYR A 17 18.26 -8.97 3.47
CA TYR A 17 17.43 -8.37 4.52
C TYR A 17 17.26 -9.28 5.73
N VAL A 18 17.07 -8.68 6.90
CA VAL A 18 16.42 -9.35 8.02
C VAL A 18 15.11 -8.65 8.28
N GLU A 19 14.02 -9.40 8.37
CA GLU A 19 12.69 -8.85 8.59
C GLU A 19 11.99 -9.49 9.78
N SER A 20 11.22 -8.67 10.49
CA SER A 20 10.38 -9.12 11.61
C SER A 20 8.96 -8.57 11.61
N GLY A 21 8.54 -7.82 10.58
CA GLY A 21 7.23 -7.19 10.51
C GLY A 21 6.19 -8.01 9.72
N PRO A 22 4.89 -7.93 10.07
CA PRO A 22 3.83 -8.46 9.22
C PRO A 22 3.67 -7.53 8.00
N GLY A 23 4.31 -7.87 6.87
CA GLY A 23 4.13 -7.08 5.65
C GLY A 23 5.20 -7.23 4.58
N GLY A 24 6.38 -7.79 4.88
CA GLY A 24 7.41 -8.05 3.86
C GLY A 24 7.98 -6.79 3.20
N ALA A 25 7.74 -5.61 3.78
CA ALA A 25 8.08 -4.35 3.16
C ALA A 25 9.50 -3.95 3.54
N VAL A 26 10.44 -4.36 2.69
CA VAL A 26 11.83 -3.90 2.74
C VAL A 26 11.86 -2.37 2.76
N PRO A 27 12.46 -1.73 3.77
CA PRO A 27 12.58 -0.28 3.80
C PRO A 27 13.39 0.22 2.60
N GLY A 28 13.05 1.42 2.11
CA GLY A 28 13.88 2.11 1.13
C GLY A 28 15.32 2.22 1.64
N VAL A 29 16.31 2.08 0.76
CA VAL A 29 17.73 2.06 1.15
C VAL A 29 18.09 3.30 1.99
N ALA A 30 17.65 4.49 1.58
CA ALA A 30 17.88 5.71 2.35
C ALA A 30 17.27 5.65 3.76
N ASP A 31 16.06 5.11 3.92
CA ASP A 31 15.39 5.00 5.21
C ASP A 31 16.08 4.01 6.13
N ALA A 32 16.60 2.90 5.58
CA ALA A 32 17.31 1.88 6.35
C ALA A 32 18.60 2.41 6.99
N PHE A 33 19.23 3.40 6.37
CA PHE A 33 20.49 4.01 6.82
C PHE A 33 20.34 5.41 7.42
N ALA A 34 19.12 5.96 7.44
CA ALA A 34 18.87 7.33 7.90
C ALA A 34 19.41 7.54 9.33
N GLY A 35 20.24 8.58 9.50
CA GLY A 35 20.86 8.92 10.78
C GLY A 35 21.97 7.97 11.28
N GLN A 36 22.35 6.94 10.52
CA GLN A 36 23.49 6.08 10.88
C GLN A 36 24.83 6.60 10.34
N THR A 37 25.91 6.17 10.97
CA THR A 37 27.28 6.31 10.46
C THR A 37 27.78 5.06 9.71
N VAL A 38 27.16 3.91 10.00
CA VAL A 38 27.38 2.61 9.36
C VAL A 38 26.56 2.52 8.08
N GLY A 39 27.22 2.14 6.97
CA GLY A 39 26.62 1.97 5.64
C GLY A 39 26.61 0.54 5.12
N LEU A 40 27.02 -0.44 5.94
CA LEU A 40 27.00 -1.87 5.57
C LEU A 40 25.79 -2.62 6.15
N CYS A 41 25.27 -2.15 7.28
CA CYS A 41 24.12 -2.74 7.97
C CYS A 41 23.19 -1.60 8.39
N GLY A 42 22.07 -1.44 7.68
CA GLY A 42 21.05 -0.42 7.92
C GLY A 42 20.02 -0.92 8.93
N ALA A 43 19.88 -0.28 10.08
CA ALA A 43 18.98 -0.67 11.16
C ALA A 43 18.08 0.48 11.65
N ALA A 44 17.97 1.57 10.88
CA ALA A 44 17.20 2.74 11.27
C ALA A 44 15.67 2.52 11.23
N VAL A 45 15.21 1.47 10.53
CA VAL A 45 13.80 1.09 10.47
C VAL A 45 13.53 -0.05 11.47
N PRO A 46 12.61 0.13 12.43
CA PRO A 46 12.27 -0.89 13.41
C PRO A 46 11.88 -2.21 12.76
N GLY A 47 12.50 -3.29 13.23
CA GLY A 47 12.18 -4.64 12.78
C GLY A 47 12.73 -5.04 11.40
N ALA A 48 13.53 -4.18 10.76
CA ALA A 48 14.21 -4.49 9.50
C ALA A 48 15.73 -4.25 9.60
N LEU A 49 16.52 -5.10 8.94
CA LEU A 49 17.93 -4.83 8.62
C LEU A 49 18.13 -4.85 7.12
N HIS A 50 18.81 -3.85 6.59
CA HIS A 50 19.37 -3.86 5.25
C HIS A 50 20.84 -4.27 5.31
N LEU A 51 21.24 -5.29 4.57
CA LEU A 51 22.61 -5.82 4.56
C LEU A 51 23.21 -5.59 3.19
N THR A 52 24.27 -4.79 3.13
CA THR A 52 24.95 -4.47 1.88
C THR A 52 26.04 -5.50 1.58
N THR A 53 26.10 -5.95 0.33
CA THR A 53 27.14 -6.84 -0.19
C THR A 53 28.04 -6.14 -1.20
N GLY A 54 29.23 -6.69 -1.43
CA GLY A 54 30.17 -6.33 -2.46
C GLY A 54 29.68 -6.79 -3.83
N LEU A 55 29.31 -8.07 -3.96
CA LEU A 55 28.73 -8.63 -5.18
C LEU A 55 27.34 -8.02 -5.47
N HIS A 56 27.10 -7.66 -6.73
CA HIS A 56 25.81 -7.17 -7.19
C HIS A 56 24.81 -8.31 -7.30
N SER A 57 25.15 -9.34 -8.09
CA SER A 57 24.26 -10.46 -8.43
C SER A 57 25.00 -11.79 -8.43
N GLY A 58 24.40 -12.83 -7.85
CA GLY A 58 24.97 -14.17 -7.76
C GLY A 58 24.95 -14.71 -6.34
N ARG A 59 25.75 -15.72 -6.04
CA ARG A 59 25.79 -16.36 -4.72
C ARG A 59 26.96 -15.82 -3.89
N VAL A 60 26.73 -15.60 -2.60
CA VAL A 60 27.77 -15.18 -1.64
C VAL A 60 27.81 -16.14 -0.47
N GLY A 61 28.98 -16.34 0.12
CA GLY A 61 29.09 -17.11 1.36
C GLY A 61 28.45 -16.34 2.50
N PHE A 62 27.50 -16.95 3.21
CA PHE A 62 26.73 -16.27 4.25
C PHE A 62 26.48 -17.19 5.44
N THR A 63 26.76 -16.67 6.64
CA THR A 63 26.48 -17.36 7.90
C THR A 63 25.72 -16.42 8.83
N VAL A 64 24.68 -16.93 9.49
CA VAL A 64 24.00 -16.24 10.59
C VAL A 64 24.27 -17.00 11.88
N GLU A 65 24.72 -16.30 12.91
CA GLU A 65 24.95 -16.85 14.24
C GLU A 65 24.14 -16.10 15.29
N ILE A 66 23.57 -16.84 16.23
CA ILE A 66 22.84 -16.30 17.38
C ILE A 66 23.52 -16.78 18.65
N HIS A 67 23.98 -15.83 19.45
CA HIS A 67 24.77 -16.03 20.65
C HIS A 67 24.03 -15.50 21.88
N ASP A 68 24.37 -16.04 23.05
CA ASP A 68 23.85 -15.57 24.33
C ASP A 68 24.67 -14.37 24.87
N GLU A 69 25.91 -14.23 24.42
CA GLU A 69 26.88 -13.21 24.81
C GLU A 69 27.67 -12.70 23.58
N PRO A 70 28.36 -11.54 23.67
CA PRO A 70 29.14 -11.02 22.55
C PRO A 70 30.22 -12.01 22.08
N PRO A 71 30.20 -12.49 20.82
CA PRO A 71 31.22 -13.42 20.34
C PRO A 71 32.56 -12.71 20.10
N ALA A 72 33.66 -13.46 20.20
CA ALA A 72 34.99 -12.97 19.86
C ALA A 72 35.06 -12.60 18.36
N LEU A 73 35.74 -11.49 18.04
CA LEU A 73 35.92 -11.06 16.66
C LEU A 73 37.14 -11.74 16.04
N ASP A 74 36.90 -12.58 15.05
CA ASP A 74 37.96 -13.18 14.24
C ASP A 74 38.65 -12.10 13.37
N PRO A 75 39.99 -12.00 13.39
CA PRO A 75 40.73 -11.03 12.58
C PRO A 75 40.61 -11.25 11.06
N VAL A 76 40.10 -12.39 10.59
CA VAL A 76 39.90 -12.68 9.15
C VAL A 76 38.91 -11.73 8.46
N TRP A 77 38.01 -11.10 9.22
CA TRP A 77 37.00 -10.19 8.70
C TRP A 77 37.59 -8.81 8.41
N GLU A 78 37.38 -8.33 7.19
CA GLU A 78 37.95 -7.09 6.66
C GLU A 78 37.18 -5.87 7.14
N ASP A 79 35.86 -5.87 6.91
CA ASP A 79 34.97 -4.80 7.32
C ASP A 79 34.01 -5.33 8.38
N VAL A 80 33.87 -4.61 9.48
CA VAL A 80 33.09 -5.04 10.64
C VAL A 80 32.34 -3.86 11.19
N VAL A 81 31.03 -3.99 11.27
CA VAL A 81 30.14 -2.97 11.80
C VAL A 81 29.23 -3.57 12.85
N GLU A 82 28.78 -2.73 13.77
CA GLU A 82 27.77 -3.13 14.71
C GLU A 82 26.65 -2.12 14.82
N VAL A 83 25.42 -2.63 14.90
CA VAL A 83 24.19 -1.86 15.05
C VAL A 83 23.30 -2.50 16.11
N SER A 84 22.23 -1.83 16.48
CA SER A 84 21.21 -2.39 17.37
C SER A 84 19.98 -2.80 16.57
N PHE A 85 19.37 -3.93 16.91
CA PHE A 85 18.18 -4.46 16.25
C PHE A 85 17.16 -4.92 17.29
N ARG A 86 15.90 -4.58 17.06
CA ARG A 86 14.78 -5.07 17.87
C ARG A 86 13.71 -5.68 16.96
N PRO A 87 13.43 -6.99 17.09
CA PRO A 87 12.30 -7.60 16.40
C PRO A 87 10.97 -6.95 16.79
N VAL A 88 10.10 -6.73 15.82
CA VAL A 88 8.74 -6.18 16.05
C VAL A 88 7.66 -7.27 16.09
N SER A 89 8.02 -8.52 15.79
CA SER A 89 7.16 -9.69 15.99
C SER A 89 8.00 -10.92 16.35
N GLY A 90 7.33 -12.00 16.77
CA GLY A 90 7.96 -13.29 17.04
C GLY A 90 8.42 -14.06 15.79
N ARG A 91 8.25 -13.48 14.59
CA ARG A 91 8.68 -14.07 13.32
C ARG A 91 9.84 -13.24 12.78
N THR A 92 11.06 -13.76 12.84
CA THR A 92 12.24 -13.10 12.28
C THR A 92 12.89 -13.96 11.22
N HIS A 93 13.20 -13.40 10.05
CA HIS A 93 13.76 -14.15 8.94
C HIS A 93 14.91 -13.40 8.28
N LEU A 94 15.91 -14.13 7.78
CA LEU A 94 16.80 -13.65 6.73
C LEU A 94 16.08 -13.84 5.38
N GLU A 95 16.01 -12.80 4.57
CA GLU A 95 15.29 -12.82 3.30
C GLU A 95 16.17 -12.36 2.14
N GLN A 96 15.99 -13.04 1.01
CA GLN A 96 16.51 -12.59 -0.28
C GLN A 96 15.59 -11.52 -0.88
N TRP A 97 16.12 -10.81 -1.88
CA TRP A 97 15.33 -9.89 -2.67
C TRP A 97 14.07 -10.53 -3.26
N ALA A 98 12.97 -9.80 -3.22
CA ALA A 98 11.63 -10.25 -3.64
C ALA A 98 11.13 -11.54 -2.95
N GLY A 99 11.69 -11.90 -1.78
CA GLY A 99 11.23 -13.05 -0.99
C GLY A 99 11.47 -14.41 -1.68
N THR A 100 12.43 -14.49 -2.60
CA THR A 100 12.73 -15.73 -3.35
C THR A 100 13.21 -16.88 -2.47
N ALA A 101 13.82 -16.56 -1.33
CA ALA A 101 14.12 -17.50 -0.27
C ALA A 101 14.12 -16.79 1.08
N SER A 102 13.79 -17.55 2.13
CA SER A 102 13.70 -17.04 3.50
C SER A 102 14.14 -18.12 4.50
N TRP A 103 14.85 -17.72 5.54
CA TRP A 103 15.30 -18.60 6.63
C TRP A 103 14.85 -18.05 7.98
N PRO A 104 14.13 -18.84 8.81
CA PRO A 104 13.75 -18.42 10.14
C PRO A 104 14.99 -18.29 11.04
N LEU A 105 15.06 -17.16 11.75
CA LEU A 105 16.12 -16.89 12.73
C LEU A 105 15.66 -17.18 14.17
N ASP A 106 14.36 -17.09 14.44
CA ASP A 106 13.73 -17.22 15.77
C ASP A 106 14.41 -16.36 16.85
N LEU A 107 14.66 -15.09 16.56
CA LEU A 107 15.21 -14.15 17.53
C LEU A 107 14.18 -13.89 18.63
N ALA A 108 14.65 -13.79 19.87
CA ALA A 108 13.81 -13.37 20.99
C ALA A 108 13.29 -11.95 20.78
N MET A 109 12.11 -11.61 21.30
CA MET A 109 11.57 -10.24 21.22
C MET A 109 12.22 -9.30 22.26
N THR A 110 13.54 -9.16 22.17
CA THR A 110 14.37 -8.29 23.00
C THR A 110 15.32 -7.46 22.12
N ASP A 111 15.99 -6.48 22.71
CA ASP A 111 17.06 -5.75 22.03
C ASP A 111 18.26 -6.67 21.81
N HIS A 112 18.77 -6.64 20.57
CA HIS A 112 19.96 -7.36 20.15
C HIS A 112 21.02 -6.37 19.69
N ARG A 113 22.27 -6.66 20.01
CA ARG A 113 23.39 -6.14 19.24
C ARG A 113 23.58 -7.05 18.03
N VAL A 114 23.85 -6.42 16.89
CA VAL A 114 24.12 -7.10 15.63
C VAL A 114 25.53 -6.74 15.22
N ARG A 115 26.34 -7.74 14.86
CA ARG A 115 27.61 -7.56 14.17
C ARG A 115 27.50 -8.08 12.76
N TYR A 116 27.82 -7.24 11.80
CA TYR A 116 27.90 -7.62 10.40
C TYR A 116 29.35 -7.52 9.95
N CYS A 117 29.90 -8.67 9.56
CA CYS A 117 31.27 -8.82 9.10
C CYS A 117 31.26 -9.15 7.62
N ALA A 118 32.14 -8.50 6.86
CA ALA A 118 32.33 -8.75 5.45
C ALA A 118 33.80 -9.01 5.12
N ARG A 119 34.04 -9.84 4.11
CA ARG A 119 35.37 -10.11 3.53
C ARG A 119 35.24 -10.21 2.03
N GLY A 120 36.19 -9.63 1.30
CA GLY A 120 36.24 -9.66 -0.16
C GLY A 120 35.26 -8.68 -0.83
N MET A 121 34.77 -7.65 -0.13
CA MET A 121 33.77 -6.73 -0.68
C MET A 121 34.24 -6.05 -1.96
N ASP A 122 35.50 -5.62 -2.03
CA ASP A 122 36.04 -4.99 -3.24
C ASP A 122 36.15 -5.99 -4.41
N ALA A 123 36.53 -7.24 -4.14
CA ALA A 123 36.56 -8.28 -5.17
C ALA A 123 35.16 -8.61 -5.69
N GLY A 124 34.17 -8.72 -4.80
CA GLY A 124 32.76 -8.86 -5.18
C GLY A 124 32.26 -7.66 -6.00
N ARG A 125 32.67 -6.45 -5.62
CA ARG A 125 32.30 -5.22 -6.33
C ARG A 125 32.88 -5.17 -7.74
N ASP A 126 34.16 -5.53 -7.87
CA ASP A 126 34.86 -5.51 -9.15
C ASP A 126 34.37 -6.63 -10.09
N LEU A 127 33.94 -7.78 -9.54
CA LEU A 127 33.34 -8.86 -10.32
C LEU A 127 31.92 -8.54 -10.79
N ASP A 128 31.16 -7.78 -9.99
CA ASP A 128 29.74 -7.42 -10.17
C ASP A 128 28.80 -8.63 -10.15
N THR A 129 28.89 -9.52 -11.14
CA THR A 129 28.03 -10.70 -11.27
C THR A 129 28.85 -11.98 -11.27
N ARG A 130 28.50 -12.94 -10.41
CA ARG A 130 29.17 -14.25 -10.26
C ARG A 130 28.30 -15.38 -10.81
N SER A 131 28.88 -16.28 -11.62
CA SER A 131 28.23 -17.54 -12.00
C SER A 131 28.37 -18.61 -10.90
N ASP A 132 27.65 -19.72 -11.03
CA ASP A 132 27.75 -20.85 -10.08
C ASP A 132 29.06 -21.64 -10.22
N GLU A 133 29.75 -21.52 -11.36
CA GLU A 133 31.03 -22.20 -11.64
C GLU A 133 32.24 -21.40 -11.12
N ASP A 134 32.07 -20.09 -10.93
CA ASP A 134 33.11 -19.19 -10.45
C ASP A 134 33.38 -19.37 -8.95
N PRO A 135 34.64 -19.21 -8.49
CA PRO A 135 34.94 -19.25 -7.08
C PRO A 135 34.27 -18.10 -6.34
N GLN A 136 33.91 -18.37 -5.08
CA GLN A 136 33.37 -17.34 -4.19
C GLN A 136 34.39 -16.22 -3.95
N VAL A 137 33.97 -14.97 -4.18
CA VAL A 137 34.83 -13.78 -4.07
C VAL A 137 34.58 -12.96 -2.79
N ASP A 138 33.38 -13.02 -2.23
CA ASP A 138 33.03 -12.34 -0.99
C ASP A 138 32.29 -13.27 -0.01
N SER A 139 32.34 -12.92 1.27
CA SER A 139 31.76 -13.70 2.37
C SER A 139 31.25 -12.78 3.46
N TYR A 140 30.21 -13.23 4.15
CA TYR A 140 29.53 -12.45 5.19
C TYR A 140 29.20 -13.30 6.41
N LEU A 141 29.28 -12.65 7.57
CA LEU A 141 28.86 -13.22 8.85
C LEU A 141 27.99 -12.20 9.58
N LEU A 142 26.80 -12.66 9.98
CA LEU A 142 25.83 -11.87 10.73
C LEU A 142 25.64 -12.49 12.10
N GLN A 143 26.02 -11.78 13.15
CA GLN A 143 25.96 -12.28 14.53
C GLN A 143 24.96 -11.47 15.35
N PHE A 144 24.12 -12.15 16.12
CA PHE A 144 23.17 -11.55 17.06
C PHE A 144 23.50 -11.97 18.48
N TRP A 145 23.35 -11.06 19.44
CA TRP A 145 23.31 -11.40 20.87
C TRP A 145 22.46 -10.39 21.64
N PRO A 146 21.80 -10.78 22.75
CA PRO A 146 21.04 -9.86 23.59
C PRO A 146 21.93 -8.74 24.14
N ALA A 147 21.51 -7.49 23.94
CA ALA A 147 22.21 -6.33 24.50
C ALA A 147 21.31 -5.09 24.49
N PRO A 148 21.48 -4.14 25.42
CA PRO A 148 20.80 -2.85 25.35
C PRO A 148 21.11 -2.11 24.04
N PRO A 149 20.17 -1.29 23.53
CA PRO A 149 20.43 -0.45 22.37
C PRO A 149 21.62 0.48 22.60
N ALA A 150 22.52 0.54 21.63
CA ALA A 150 23.66 1.44 21.60
C ALA A 150 23.86 2.00 20.18
N PRO A 151 24.53 3.16 20.02
CA PRO A 151 24.83 3.73 18.71
C PRO A 151 25.51 2.72 17.78
N ASP A 152 25.28 2.91 16.49
CA ASP A 152 25.99 2.16 15.47
C ASP A 152 27.49 2.52 15.49
N ARG A 153 28.34 1.56 15.14
CA ARG A 153 29.79 1.78 15.09
C ARG A 153 30.46 0.97 14.00
N VAL A 154 31.45 1.58 13.38
CA VAL A 154 32.42 0.90 12.52
C VAL A 154 33.54 0.36 13.41
N ILE A 155 33.66 -0.96 13.52
CA ILE A 155 34.71 -1.64 14.29
C ILE A 155 35.99 -1.76 13.47
N ARG A 156 35.83 -2.08 12.18
CA ARG A 156 36.93 -2.22 11.22
C ARG A 156 36.45 -1.83 9.84
N GLN A 157 37.31 -1.13 9.09
CA GLN A 157 37.06 -0.75 7.70
C GLN A 157 38.38 -0.87 6.95
N THR A 158 38.41 -1.73 5.93
CA THR A 158 39.57 -1.92 5.06
C THR A 158 39.22 -1.80 3.58
N SER A 159 37.98 -2.11 3.17
CA SER A 159 37.59 -2.06 1.75
C SER A 159 37.19 -0.65 1.29
N ARG A 160 37.40 -0.37 0.01
CA ARG A 160 36.94 0.87 -0.64
C ARG A 160 35.42 0.93 -0.71
N SER A 161 34.80 -0.23 -0.93
CA SER A 161 33.35 -0.39 -0.98
C SER A 161 32.70 0.01 0.34
N ALA A 162 33.19 -0.54 1.47
CA ALA A 162 32.70 -0.16 2.79
C ALA A 162 32.89 1.34 3.07
N ALA A 163 34.07 1.89 2.76
CA ALA A 163 34.35 3.31 2.96
C ALA A 163 33.34 4.22 2.23
N ARG A 164 33.02 3.90 0.97
CA ARG A 164 32.02 4.64 0.18
C ARG A 164 30.62 4.50 0.77
N ASP A 165 30.22 3.30 1.16
CA ASP A 165 28.88 3.04 1.66
C ASP A 165 28.67 3.72 3.04
N HIS A 166 29.71 3.73 3.88
CA HIS A 166 29.76 4.54 5.11
C HIS A 166 29.64 6.06 4.86
N GLU A 167 30.31 6.56 3.82
CA GLU A 167 30.20 7.97 3.44
C GLU A 167 28.80 8.33 2.96
N TYR A 168 28.17 7.45 2.18
CA TYR A 168 26.78 7.60 1.78
C TYR A 168 25.85 7.70 2.98
N ALA A 169 25.94 6.77 3.94
CA ALA A 169 25.10 6.77 5.14
C ALA A 169 25.23 8.07 5.95
N ARG A 170 26.46 8.57 6.15
CA ARG A 170 26.71 9.83 6.87
C ARG A 170 26.13 11.07 6.21
N ARG A 171 25.85 11.03 4.90
CA ARG A 171 25.25 12.15 4.16
C ARG A 171 23.73 12.12 4.17
N LEU A 172 23.11 11.03 4.62
CA LEU A 172 21.67 10.93 4.71
C LEU A 172 21.16 11.84 5.83
N PRO A 173 19.97 12.45 5.65
CA PRO A 173 19.31 13.16 6.74
C PRO A 173 18.97 12.18 7.88
N PRO A 174 18.78 12.68 9.11
CA PRO A 174 18.19 11.87 10.17
C PRO A 174 16.80 11.39 9.74
N PRO A 175 16.33 10.25 10.28
CA PRO A 175 14.98 9.77 9.98
C PRO A 175 13.96 10.79 10.50
N PRO A 176 12.78 10.90 9.84
CA PRO A 176 11.73 11.77 10.32
C PRO A 176 11.33 11.39 11.74
N THR A 177 11.09 12.42 12.55
CA THR A 177 10.61 12.28 13.93
C THR A 177 9.25 11.58 13.96
N PRO A 178 8.85 10.98 15.09
CA PRO A 178 7.52 10.39 15.24
C PRO A 178 6.38 11.37 14.93
N GLU A 179 6.55 12.65 15.27
CA GLU A 179 5.58 13.71 15.01
C GLU A 179 5.44 14.00 13.51
N GLU A 180 6.56 14.13 12.78
CA GLU A 180 6.57 14.34 11.32
C GLU A 180 5.93 13.16 10.57
N ARG A 181 6.15 11.92 11.04
CA ARG A 181 5.51 10.73 10.47
C ARG A 181 4.00 10.75 10.70
N ALA A 182 3.56 11.02 11.93
CA ALA A 182 2.15 11.09 12.27
C ALA A 182 1.41 12.16 11.47
N GLU A 183 2.04 13.31 11.25
CA GLU A 183 1.50 14.38 10.42
C GLU A 183 1.41 13.97 8.94
N THR A 184 2.45 13.34 8.40
CA THR A 184 2.45 12.83 7.02
C THR A 184 1.33 11.81 6.81
N GLU A 185 1.15 10.88 7.75
CA GLU A 185 0.04 9.91 7.70
C GLU A 185 -1.33 10.58 7.79
N ARG A 186 -1.47 11.62 8.63
CA ARG A 186 -2.72 12.39 8.73
C ARG A 186 -3.05 13.04 7.38
N LEU A 187 -2.08 13.73 6.78
CA LEU A 187 -2.24 14.35 5.47
C LEU A 187 -2.57 13.33 4.37
N ALA A 188 -1.94 12.15 4.41
CA ALA A 188 -2.23 11.06 3.48
C ALA A 188 -3.67 10.54 3.63
N ARG A 189 -4.14 10.31 4.88
CA ARG A 189 -5.52 9.90 5.16
C ARG A 189 -6.53 10.93 4.66
N GLU A 190 -6.31 12.21 4.98
CA GLU A 190 -7.18 13.29 4.50
C GLU A 190 -7.21 13.39 2.97
N ALA A 191 -6.07 13.17 2.31
CA ALA A 191 -6.00 13.15 0.85
C ALA A 191 -6.73 11.95 0.25
N GLU A 192 -6.63 10.78 0.87
CA GLU A 192 -7.35 9.57 0.45
C GLU A 192 -8.86 9.74 0.60
N GLU A 193 -9.33 10.30 1.72
CA GLU A 193 -10.73 10.63 1.95
C GLU A 193 -11.25 11.61 0.91
N ARG A 194 -10.53 12.70 0.63
CA ARG A 194 -10.88 13.65 -0.43
C ARG A 194 -10.95 12.97 -1.79
N ALA A 195 -9.96 12.15 -2.14
CA ALA A 195 -9.96 11.45 -3.41
C ALA A 195 -11.08 10.41 -3.51
N ALA A 196 -11.47 9.77 -2.40
CA ALA A 196 -12.60 8.86 -2.35
C ALA A 196 -13.94 9.59 -2.56
N GLU A 197 -14.09 10.76 -1.93
CA GLU A 197 -15.23 11.65 -2.12
C GLU A 197 -15.33 12.10 -3.58
N GLU A 198 -14.24 12.58 -4.16
CA GLU A 198 -14.19 12.98 -5.57
C GLU A 198 -14.53 11.82 -6.51
N ARG A 199 -14.00 10.61 -6.26
CA ARG A 199 -14.36 9.41 -7.02
C ARG A 199 -15.84 9.07 -6.90
N ARG A 200 -16.42 9.22 -5.70
CA ARG A 200 -17.85 9.01 -5.47
C ARG A 200 -18.69 10.01 -6.26
N LEU A 201 -18.40 11.29 -6.14
CA LEU A 201 -19.10 12.36 -6.85
C LEU A 201 -18.94 12.25 -8.36
N HIS A 202 -17.75 11.91 -8.85
CA HIS A 202 -17.51 11.70 -10.27
C HIS A 202 -18.32 10.52 -10.81
N ARG A 203 -18.36 9.41 -10.06
CA ARG A 203 -19.19 8.24 -10.42
C ARG A 203 -20.67 8.60 -10.43
N GLU A 204 -21.14 9.33 -9.42
CA GLU A 204 -22.53 9.80 -9.36
C GLU A 204 -22.84 10.71 -10.55
N ALA A 205 -22.01 11.71 -10.84
CA ALA A 205 -22.19 12.60 -11.98
C ALA A 205 -22.25 11.82 -13.30
N TRP A 206 -21.36 10.83 -13.50
CA TRP A 206 -21.38 9.96 -14.68
C TRP A 206 -22.70 9.18 -14.80
N GLN A 207 -23.20 8.61 -13.70
CA GLN A 207 -24.50 7.93 -13.66
C GLN A 207 -25.68 8.84 -14.01
N TRP A 208 -25.54 10.14 -13.73
CA TRP A 208 -26.55 11.17 -13.95
C TRP A 208 -26.31 12.01 -15.22
N GLY A 209 -25.58 11.48 -16.20
CA GLY A 209 -25.37 12.13 -17.50
C GLY A 209 -24.35 13.26 -17.49
N GLY A 210 -23.34 13.18 -16.61
CA GLY A 210 -22.23 14.12 -16.52
C GLY A 210 -22.42 15.26 -15.51
N ARG A 211 -23.51 15.27 -14.73
CA ARG A 211 -23.79 16.27 -13.69
C ARG A 211 -24.47 15.66 -12.48
N LEU A 212 -24.25 16.22 -11.29
CA LEU A 212 -24.84 15.72 -10.05
C LEU A 212 -26.36 15.99 -10.00
N PRO A 213 -27.16 15.05 -9.46
CA PRO A 213 -28.59 15.26 -9.22
C PRO A 213 -28.86 16.26 -8.09
N SER A 214 -30.06 16.85 -8.10
CA SER A 214 -30.61 17.56 -6.93
C SER A 214 -31.01 16.57 -5.81
N GLU A 215 -31.21 17.08 -4.58
CA GLU A 215 -31.68 16.24 -3.47
C GLU A 215 -33.04 15.58 -3.74
N GLU A 216 -33.96 16.30 -4.39
CA GLU A 216 -35.26 15.75 -4.81
C GLU A 216 -35.07 14.58 -5.79
N LEU A 217 -34.15 14.70 -6.75
CA LEU A 217 -33.85 13.62 -7.70
C LEU A 217 -33.17 12.42 -7.03
N ARG A 218 -32.31 12.66 -6.02
CA ARG A 218 -31.73 11.58 -5.20
C ARG A 218 -32.81 10.82 -4.43
N ALA A 219 -33.80 11.51 -3.89
CA ALA A 219 -34.88 10.92 -3.10
C ALA A 219 -35.81 10.00 -3.92
N LEU A 220 -35.96 10.25 -5.22
CA LEU A 220 -36.80 9.45 -6.13
C LEU A 220 -36.21 8.05 -6.45
N GLY A 221 -34.95 7.80 -6.07
CA GLY A 221 -34.35 6.48 -6.08
C GLY A 221 -34.41 5.77 -7.44
N VAL A 222 -34.84 4.50 -7.44
CA VAL A 222 -34.72 3.63 -8.62
C VAL A 222 -35.62 3.99 -9.81
N HIS A 223 -36.62 4.85 -9.60
CA HIS A 223 -37.61 5.20 -10.63
C HIS A 223 -37.07 6.15 -11.70
N THR A 224 -35.95 6.83 -11.45
CA THR A 224 -35.30 7.75 -12.41
C THR A 224 -34.37 7.03 -13.39
N TRP A 225 -33.88 5.83 -13.06
CA TRP A 225 -32.93 5.08 -13.89
C TRP A 225 -33.45 4.76 -15.29
N SER A 226 -34.76 4.53 -15.41
CA SER A 226 -35.39 4.24 -16.70
C SER A 226 -35.33 5.44 -17.64
N LEU A 227 -35.56 6.66 -17.13
CA LEU A 227 -35.52 7.90 -17.90
C LEU A 227 -34.09 8.39 -18.15
N LEU A 228 -33.19 8.20 -17.18
CA LEU A 228 -31.76 8.54 -17.31
C LEU A 228 -31.09 7.85 -18.49
N ARG A 229 -31.52 6.63 -18.83
CA ARG A 229 -31.01 5.90 -20.00
C ARG A 229 -31.35 6.58 -21.33
N PHE A 230 -32.46 7.32 -21.40
CA PHE A 230 -32.93 7.93 -22.65
C PHE A 230 -32.46 9.38 -22.76
N ASP A 231 -32.70 10.18 -21.72
CA ASP A 231 -32.42 11.61 -21.74
C ASP A 231 -32.14 12.13 -20.31
N PRO A 232 -30.85 12.18 -19.91
CA PRO A 232 -30.47 12.76 -18.63
C PRO A 232 -30.89 14.23 -18.49
N ASP A 233 -30.88 14.99 -19.58
CA ASP A 233 -31.18 16.42 -19.54
C ASP A 233 -32.64 16.70 -19.24
N LEU A 234 -33.53 15.88 -19.78
CA LEU A 234 -34.95 15.89 -19.42
C LEU A 234 -35.16 15.59 -17.94
N VAL A 235 -34.47 14.59 -17.38
CA VAL A 235 -34.60 14.22 -15.96
C VAL A 235 -34.23 15.38 -15.04
N HIS A 236 -33.09 16.02 -15.29
CA HIS A 236 -32.65 17.19 -14.53
C HIS A 236 -33.58 18.38 -14.70
N THR A 237 -34.10 18.60 -15.91
CA THR A 237 -35.08 19.68 -16.19
C THR A 237 -36.39 19.46 -15.42
N LEU A 238 -36.89 18.22 -15.40
CA LEU A 238 -38.08 17.86 -14.63
C LEU A 238 -37.85 17.96 -13.12
N GLY A 239 -36.66 17.61 -12.65
CA GLY A 239 -36.27 17.77 -11.25
C GLY A 239 -36.23 19.22 -10.78
N ALA A 240 -35.90 20.16 -11.66
CA ALA A 240 -35.94 21.60 -11.38
C ALA A 240 -37.32 22.24 -11.60
N ALA A 241 -38.27 21.51 -12.21
CA ALA A 241 -39.57 22.04 -12.56
C ALA A 241 -40.54 22.04 -11.37
N THR A 242 -41.48 23.00 -11.39
CA THR A 242 -42.54 23.07 -10.38
C THR A 242 -43.39 21.79 -10.37
N ALA A 243 -44.03 21.49 -9.23
CA ALA A 243 -44.93 20.34 -9.12
C ALA A 243 -46.04 20.35 -10.20
N GLY A 244 -46.55 21.53 -10.54
CA GLY A 244 -47.54 21.70 -11.61
C GLY A 244 -46.99 21.33 -12.99
N THR A 245 -45.77 21.78 -13.32
CA THR A 245 -45.10 21.42 -14.57
C THR A 245 -44.81 19.92 -14.64
N ARG A 246 -44.30 19.31 -13.56
CA ARG A 246 -44.07 17.85 -13.49
C ARG A 246 -45.36 17.06 -13.71
N ARG A 247 -46.46 17.46 -13.05
CA ARG A 247 -47.78 16.86 -13.22
C ARG A 247 -48.27 16.98 -14.66
N GLY A 248 -48.14 18.16 -15.27
CA GLY A 248 -48.52 18.40 -16.67
C GLY A 248 -47.76 17.49 -17.64
N VAL A 249 -46.44 17.35 -17.46
CA VAL A 249 -45.62 16.44 -18.28
C VAL A 249 -46.03 14.98 -18.09
N ALA A 250 -46.30 14.56 -16.85
CA ALA A 250 -46.75 13.19 -16.56
C ALA A 250 -48.09 12.88 -17.24
N LEU A 251 -49.05 13.81 -17.20
CA LEU A 251 -50.35 13.66 -17.87
C LEU A 251 -50.19 13.58 -19.39
N LEU A 252 -49.36 14.45 -19.98
CA LEU A 252 -49.05 14.43 -21.40
C LEU A 252 -48.43 13.09 -21.83
N ALA A 253 -47.46 12.58 -21.06
CA ALA A 253 -46.81 11.31 -21.32
C ALA A 253 -47.80 10.13 -21.23
N ALA A 254 -48.64 10.10 -20.19
CA ALA A 254 -49.66 9.07 -20.01
C ALA A 254 -50.65 9.04 -21.18
N ARG A 255 -51.14 10.21 -21.61
CA ARG A 255 -52.04 10.33 -22.77
C ARG A 255 -51.36 9.84 -24.04
N ARG A 256 -50.13 10.26 -24.34
CA ARG A 256 -49.38 9.82 -25.52
C ARG A 256 -49.11 8.32 -25.54
N ALA A 257 -48.80 7.73 -24.39
CA ALA A 257 -48.63 6.28 -24.26
C ALA A 257 -49.94 5.54 -24.56
N CYS A 258 -51.07 6.00 -24.01
CA CYS A 258 -52.38 5.41 -24.28
C CYS A 258 -52.81 5.58 -25.75
N GLU A 259 -52.53 6.73 -26.37
CA GLU A 259 -52.79 6.96 -27.80
C GLU A 259 -52.00 5.98 -28.67
N THR A 260 -50.70 5.84 -28.39
CA THR A 260 -49.81 4.96 -29.16
C THR A 260 -50.17 3.48 -28.99
N ALA A 261 -50.65 3.09 -27.80
CA ALA A 261 -51.14 1.75 -27.53
C ALA A 261 -52.59 1.50 -28.01
N GLY A 262 -53.28 2.52 -28.55
CA GLY A 262 -54.68 2.42 -28.98
C GLY A 262 -55.70 2.29 -27.84
N LEU A 263 -55.30 2.63 -26.60
CA LEU A 263 -56.12 2.48 -25.40
C LEU A 263 -57.06 3.65 -25.14
N THR A 264 -56.91 4.76 -25.86
CA THR A 264 -57.79 5.94 -25.72
C THR A 264 -59.25 5.69 -26.12
N ASN A 265 -59.51 4.66 -26.93
CA ASN A 265 -60.86 4.24 -27.29
C ASN A 265 -61.50 3.29 -26.25
N VAL A 266 -60.76 2.93 -25.21
CA VAL A 266 -61.25 2.06 -24.13
C VAL A 266 -61.93 2.95 -23.08
N PRO A 267 -63.26 2.83 -22.84
CA PRO A 267 -64.02 3.80 -22.06
C PRO A 267 -63.47 4.07 -20.65
N TRP A 268 -63.06 3.01 -19.93
CA TRP A 268 -62.54 3.14 -18.56
C TRP A 268 -61.12 3.74 -18.50
N VAL A 269 -60.33 3.64 -19.58
CA VAL A 269 -59.02 4.31 -19.68
C VAL A 269 -59.20 5.78 -20.03
N ALA A 270 -60.13 6.09 -20.94
CA ALA A 270 -60.47 7.46 -21.31
C ALA A 270 -61.00 8.24 -20.09
N GLU A 271 -61.91 7.65 -19.32
CA GLU A 271 -62.43 8.22 -18.07
C GLU A 271 -61.30 8.51 -17.06
N ALA A 272 -60.34 7.59 -16.92
CA ALA A 272 -59.21 7.77 -16.02
C ALA A 272 -58.26 8.91 -16.45
N LEU A 273 -57.99 9.06 -17.75
CA LEU A 273 -57.17 10.16 -18.26
C LEU A 273 -57.84 11.52 -18.04
N THR A 274 -59.15 11.63 -18.28
CA THR A 274 -59.93 12.85 -18.01
C THR A 274 -59.93 13.18 -16.51
N ALA A 275 -60.18 12.20 -15.65
CA ALA A 275 -60.14 12.40 -14.20
C ALA A 275 -58.75 12.89 -13.73
N ALA A 276 -57.66 12.35 -14.30
CA ALA A 276 -56.30 12.76 -13.98
C ALA A 276 -56.01 14.23 -14.38
N GLU A 277 -56.51 14.66 -15.54
CA GLU A 277 -56.39 16.02 -16.09
C GLU A 277 -57.17 17.05 -15.26
N GLU A 278 -58.37 16.70 -14.82
CA GLU A 278 -59.23 17.56 -14.00
C GLU A 278 -58.81 17.59 -12.52
N GLY A 279 -57.86 16.75 -12.12
CA GLY A 279 -57.46 16.59 -10.72
C GLY A 279 -58.49 15.85 -9.86
N ALA A 280 -59.44 15.15 -10.50
CA ALA A 280 -60.46 14.34 -9.85
C ALA A 280 -59.88 12.98 -9.40
N PRO A 281 -60.55 12.28 -8.45
CA PRO A 281 -60.18 10.92 -8.07
C PRO A 281 -60.18 9.96 -9.26
N LEU A 282 -59.14 9.13 -9.38
CA LEU A 282 -59.05 8.16 -10.48
C LEU A 282 -60.07 7.03 -10.31
N PRO A 283 -60.73 6.56 -11.40
CA PRO A 283 -61.70 5.47 -11.35
C PRO A 283 -61.03 4.07 -11.27
N PRO A 284 -61.75 3.01 -10.92
CA PRO A 284 -61.30 1.62 -11.05
C PRO A 284 -60.75 1.22 -12.41
N PRO A 285 -59.58 0.53 -12.46
CA PRO A 285 -58.72 -0.01 -11.38
C PRO A 285 -57.63 0.94 -10.84
N PHE A 286 -57.62 2.22 -11.24
CA PHE A 286 -56.53 3.17 -10.96
C PHE A 286 -56.63 3.90 -9.60
N HIS A 287 -57.69 3.65 -8.84
CA HIS A 287 -58.00 4.20 -7.51
C HIS A 287 -57.14 3.61 -6.37
N TYR A 288 -56.12 2.78 -6.66
CA TYR A 288 -55.21 2.33 -5.61
C TYR A 288 -54.38 3.51 -5.08
N SER A 289 -54.94 4.13 -4.04
CA SER A 289 -54.21 4.97 -3.11
C SER A 289 -53.51 4.06 -2.10
N THR A 290 -52.25 4.41 -1.81
CA THR A 290 -51.35 3.83 -0.78
C THR A 290 -50.47 2.66 -1.23
N LEU A 291 -49.30 2.99 -1.77
CA LEU A 291 -48.04 2.37 -1.37
C LEU A 291 -46.91 3.40 -1.60
N MET A 292 -46.01 3.49 -0.60
CA MET A 292 -44.84 4.38 -0.49
C MET A 292 -45.10 5.69 0.29
N ALA A 293 -45.32 5.53 1.60
CA ALA A 293 -44.62 6.35 2.60
C ALA A 293 -43.35 5.60 3.00
#